data_AF-A0A7L4PFJ1-F1
#
_entry.id   AF-A0A7L4PFJ1-F1
#
_cell.length_a   1.000
_cell.length_b   1.000
_cell.length_c   1.000
_cell.angle_alpha   90.00
_cell.angle_beta   90.00
_cell.angle_gamma   90.00
#
_symmetry.space_group_name_H-M   'P 1'
#
loop_
_entity.id
_entity.type
_entity.pdbx_description
1 polymer ?
#
loop_
_entity_poly.entity_id
_entity_poly.type
_entity_poly.pdbx_seq_one_letter_code
_entity_poly.pdbx_strand_id
1 'polypeptide(L)' 'MYLVFRCSCGRHLYAEEGARTRSCPCGKRSELSRVRVLARAADAREAGALVRELQMGDREMTGFRSAG' A
#
# COMPACT_ATOMS: atom_id res chain seq x y z
N MET A 1 7.01 -13.53 -4.29
CA MET A 1 5.61 -13.04 -4.29
C MET A 1 5.50 -11.90 -3.29
N TYR A 2 4.77 -10.86 -3.64
CA TYR A 2 4.61 -9.62 -2.87
C TYR A 2 3.16 -9.43 -2.48
N LEU A 3 2.93 -9.01 -1.25
CA LEU A 3 1.63 -8.65 -0.70
C LEU A 3 1.53 -7.13 -0.65
N VAL A 4 0.48 -6.59 -1.24
CA VAL A 4 0.12 -5.18 -1.16
C VAL A 4 -0.96 -5.01 -0.09
N PHE A 5 -0.73 -4.13 0.87
CA PHE A 5 -1.64 -3.88 1.99
C PHE A 5 -1.72 -2.40 2.31
N ARG A 6 -2.81 -1.98 2.94
CA ARG A 6 -2.98 -0.61 3.43
C ARG A 6 -2.57 -0.53 4.89
N CYS A 7 -1.66 0.38 5.20
CA CYS A 7 -1.36 0.71 6.58
C CYS A 7 -2.49 1.57 7.16
N SER A 8 -2.70 1.52 8.48
CA SER A 8 -3.70 2.34 9.16
C SER A 8 -3.48 3.85 8.99
N CYS A 9 -2.31 4.30 8.53
CA CYS A 9 -2.06 5.70 8.18
C CYS A 9 -2.63 6.12 6.81
N GLY A 10 -3.25 5.21 6.06
CA GLY A 10 -3.82 5.46 4.73
C GLY A 10 -2.86 5.20 3.56
N ARG A 11 -1.59 4.92 3.81
CA ARG A 11 -0.63 4.60 2.73
C ARG A 11 -0.71 3.12 2.35
N HIS A 12 -0.63 2.87 1.04
CA HIS A 12 -0.46 1.55 0.46
C HIS A 12 1.03 1.18 0.47
N LEU A 13 1.35 0.01 0.97
CA LEU A 13 2.69 -0.55 1.04
C LEU A 13 2.68 -1.94 0.42
N TYR A 14 3.83 -2.35 -0.09
CA TYR A 14 4.06 -3.75 -0.45
C TYR A 14 5.14 -4.34 0.45
N ALA A 15 5.07 -5.65 0.65
CA ALA A 15 6.08 -6.45 1.32
C ALA A 15 6.16 -7.83 0.68
N GLU A 16 7.27 -8.53 0.88
CA GLU A 16 7.40 -9.92 0.45
C GLU A 16 6.47 -10.81 1.28
N GLU A 17 5.86 -11.81 0.67
CA GLU A 17 4.92 -12.73 1.33
C GLU A 17 5.58 -13.50 2.50
N GLY A 18 6.88 -13.73 2.42
CA GLY A 18 7.66 -14.38 3.50
C GLY A 18 8.02 -13.47 4.67
N ALA A 19 7.79 -12.15 4.57
CA ALA A 19 8.10 -11.25 5.67
C ALA A 19 7.05 -11.39 6.80
N ARG A 20 7.51 -11.37 8.05
CA ARG A 20 6.60 -11.45 9.22
C ARG A 20 5.96 -10.10 9.55
N THR A 21 6.76 -9.03 9.45
CA THR A 21 6.35 -7.67 9.81
C THR A 21 6.95 -6.65 8.86
N ARG A 22 6.20 -5.58 8.57
CA ARG A 22 6.70 -4.41 7.83
C ARG A 22 6.48 -3.15 8.66
N SER A 23 7.55 -2.41 8.91
CA SER A 23 7.49 -1.10 9.56
C SER A 23 7.03 -0.04 8.56
N CYS A 24 5.91 0.63 8.75
CA CYS A 24 5.54 1.78 7.93
C CYS A 24 6.37 3.01 8.35
N PRO A 25 6.74 3.92 7.41
CA PRO A 25 7.37 5.21 7.75
C PRO A 25 6.53 6.11 8.69
N CYS A 26 5.26 5.80 8.95
CA CYS A 26 4.48 6.48 9.99
C CYS A 26 4.84 6.04 11.44
N GLY A 27 5.79 5.11 11.61
CA GLY A 27 6.19 4.57 12.91
C GLY A 27 5.42 3.31 13.36
N LYS A 28 4.32 2.96 12.69
CA LYS A 28 3.56 1.73 13.00
C LYS A 28 4.18 0.50 12.34
N ARG A 29 4.32 -0.59 13.10
CA ARG A 29 4.63 -1.92 12.57
C ARG A 29 3.34 -2.66 12.23
N SER A 30 3.27 -3.18 11.01
CA SER A 30 2.13 -3.95 10.53
C SER A 30 2.56 -5.41 10.37
N GLU A 31 1.88 -6.32 11.08
CA GLU A 31 2.08 -7.77 10.96
C GLU A 31 1.41 -8.28 9.68
N LEU A 32 2.17 -8.94 8.81
CA LEU A 32 1.65 -9.37 7.51
C LEU A 32 0.57 -10.46 7.63
N SER A 33 0.59 -11.25 8.71
CA SER A 33 -0.49 -12.20 9.04
C SER A 33 -1.80 -11.53 9.50
N ARG A 34 -1.75 -10.27 9.95
CA ARG A 34 -2.91 -9.55 10.52
C ARG A 34 -3.40 -8.40 9.64
N VAL A 35 -2.61 -7.99 8.65
CA VAL A 35 -2.99 -6.88 7.75
C VAL A 35 -4.01 -7.33 6.73
N ARG A 36 -4.86 -6.40 6.32
CA ARG A 36 -5.76 -6.60 5.19
C ARG A 36 -4.96 -6.49 3.90
N VAL A 37 -4.68 -7.64 3.29
CA VAL A 37 -4.08 -7.72 1.95
C VAL A 37 -5.11 -7.25 0.93
N LEU A 38 -4.73 -6.27 0.12
CA LEU A 38 -5.56 -5.71 -0.95
C LEU A 38 -5.28 -6.39 -2.28
N ALA A 39 -4.01 -6.65 -2.55
CA ALA A 39 -3.57 -7.32 -3.77
C ALA A 39 -2.31 -8.14 -3.51
N ARG A 40 -2.03 -9.06 -4.42
CA ARG A 40 -0.81 -9.88 -4.45
C ARG A 40 -0.17 -9.74 -5.81
N ALA A 41 1.15 -9.68 -5.85
CA ALA A 41 1.94 -9.52 -7.07
C ALA A 41 3.01 -10.60 -7.14
N ALA A 42 3.29 -11.09 -8.34
CA ALA A 42 4.41 -12.02 -8.54
C ALA A 42 5.76 -11.29 -8.32
N ASP A 43 5.86 -10.08 -8.87
CA ASP A 43 7.09 -9.30 -8.99
C ASP A 43 7.02 -7.92 -8.30
N ALA A 44 8.18 -7.39 -7.93
CA ALA A 44 8.29 -6.05 -7.33
C ALA A 44 7.75 -4.94 -8.26
N ARG A 45 7.89 -5.12 -9.59
CA ARG A 45 7.38 -4.18 -10.60
C ARG A 45 5.85 -4.14 -10.61
N GLU A 46 5.21 -5.30 -10.53
CA GLU A 46 3.76 -5.44 -10.46
C GLU A 46 3.23 -4.92 -9.12
N ALA A 47 3.91 -5.22 -8.01
CA ALA A 47 3.58 -4.67 -6.69
C ALA A 47 3.62 -3.13 -6.69
N GLY A 48 4.63 -2.53 -7.32
CA GLY A 48 4.73 -1.08 -7.48
C GLY A 48 3.62 -0.49 -8.35
N ALA A 49 3.22 -1.19 -9.42
CA ALA A 49 2.10 -0.78 -10.27
C ALA A 49 0.78 -0.79 -9.50
N LEU A 50 0.49 -1.86 -8.76
CA LEU A 50 -0.70 -2.00 -7.92
C LEU A 50 -0.74 -0.96 -6.81
N VAL A 51 0.37 -0.70 -6.11
CA VAL A 51 0.43 0.35 -5.10
C VAL A 51 0.16 1.72 -5.72
N ARG A 52 0.68 1.98 -6.93
CA ARG A 52 0.44 3.25 -7.63
C ARG A 52 -1.02 3.38 -8.03
N GLU A 53 -1.62 2.31 -8.56
CA GLU A 53 -3.03 2.26 -8.92
C GLU A 53 -3.94 2.44 -7.69
N LEU A 54 -3.66 1.75 -6.58
CA LEU A 54 -4.42 1.88 -5.33
C LEU A 54 -4.31 3.28 -4.72
N GLN A 55 -3.14 3.92 -4.79
CA GLN A 55 -2.99 5.31 -4.37
C GLN A 55 -3.69 6.31 -5.30
N MET A 56 -3.82 5.97 -6.58
CA MET A 56 -4.49 6.80 -7.58
C MET A 56 -6.02 6.56 -7.58
N GLY A 57 -6.47 5.38 -7.20
CA GLY A 57 -7.89 5.04 -7.02
C GLY A 57 -8.48 5.61 -5.73
N ASP A 58 -7.70 5.71 -4.64
CA ASP A 58 -8.10 6.45 -3.43
C ASP A 58 -8.08 7.98 -3.68
N ARG A 59 -7.49 8.46 -4.79
CA ARG A 59 -7.75 9.81 -5.32
C ARG A 59 -9.10 9.86 -6.04
N GLU A 60 -10.17 9.52 -5.35
CA GLU A 60 -11.42 10.24 -5.58
C GLU A 60 -11.16 11.68 -5.12
N MET A 61 -10.81 12.56 -6.06
CA MET A 61 -10.78 14.03 -5.94
C MET A 61 -10.54 14.57 -4.51
N THR A 62 -9.34 14.40 -3.95
CA THR A 62 -8.97 15.18 -2.76
C THR A 62 -8.66 16.61 -3.19
N GLY A 63 -9.72 17.41 -3.34
CA GLY A 63 -9.77 18.82 -2.94
C GLY A 63 -8.76 19.82 -3.52
N PHE A 64 -8.00 19.50 -4.57
CA PHE A 64 -7.25 20.53 -5.29
C PHE A 64 -8.21 21.37 -6.14
N ARG A 65 -8.76 22.44 -5.54
CA ARG A 65 -9.28 23.57 -6.30
C ARG A 65 -8.09 24.32 -6.88
N SER A 66 -7.96 24.31 -8.19
CA SER A 66 -7.09 25.26 -8.90
C SER A 66 -7.45 26.68 -8.42
N ALA A 67 -6.47 27.44 -7.96
CA ALA A 67 -6.66 28.87 -7.70
C ALA A 67 -6.82 29.56 -9.06
N GLY A 68 -8.07 29.87 -9.42
CA GLY A 68 -8.42 30.77 -10.52
C GLY A 68 -8.40 32.22 -10.06
#